data_AF-A0A377BKA0-F1
#
_entry.id   AF-A0A377BKA0-F1
#
_cell.length_a   1.000
_cell.length_b   1.000
_cell.length_c   1.000
_cell.angle_alpha   90.00
_cell.angle_beta   90.00
_cell.angle_gamma   90.00
#
_symmetry.space_group_name_H-M   'P 1'
#
loop_
_entity.id
_entity.type
_entity.pdbx_description
1 polymer ?
#
loop_
_entity_poly.entity_id
_entity_poly.type
_entity_poly.pdbx_seq_one_letter_code
_entity_poly.pdbx_strand_id
1 'polypeptide(L)'
;MEDDPVVEKIDEILPQSQCGQCGYPGCRPYAEAISCNGEKINRCAPGGEAVMLKIAELLNVEPQPLDGEAQEITPARMVAVIDEITVLAALNVFRRVR
;
A
#
# COMPACT_ATOMS: atom_id res chain seq x y z
N MET A 1 -8.80 22.57 22.02
CA MET A 1 -7.90 21.79 21.14
C MET A 1 -8.79 21.40 20.01
N GLU A 2 -8.71 22.16 18.91
CA GLU A 2 -9.50 21.87 17.70
C GLU A 2 -8.70 20.82 16.95
N ASP A 3 -8.90 19.56 17.32
CA ASP A 3 -8.44 18.45 16.51
C ASP A 3 -9.35 18.42 15.27
N ASP A 4 -8.79 18.81 14.12
CA ASP A 4 -9.51 18.78 12.86
C ASP A 4 -10.01 17.34 12.61
N PRO A 5 -11.29 17.14 12.25
CA PRO A 5 -11.85 15.80 12.01
C PRO A 5 -11.16 15.08 10.84
N VAL A 6 -10.34 15.79 10.06
CA VAL A 6 -9.49 15.26 9.01
C VAL A 6 -8.27 14.55 9.58
N VAL A 7 -7.64 15.11 10.63
CA VAL A 7 -6.44 14.56 11.27
C VAL A 7 -6.74 13.20 11.90
N GLU A 8 -7.87 13.08 12.60
CA GLU A 8 -8.32 11.81 13.20
C GLU A 8 -8.49 10.72 12.12
N LYS A 9 -9.11 11.05 10.98
CA LYS A 9 -9.28 10.08 9.90
C LYS A 9 -7.96 9.65 9.28
N ILE A 10 -7.01 10.57 9.11
CA ILE A 10 -5.68 10.24 8.62
C ILE A 10 -4.95 9.36 9.64
N ASP A 11 -5.07 9.65 10.93
CA ASP A 11 -4.52 8.83 12.01
C ASP A 11 -5.09 7.40 11.98
N GLU A 12 -6.40 7.22 11.75
CA GLU A 12 -7.03 5.91 11.57
C GLU A 12 -6.55 5.14 10.34
N ILE A 13 -6.16 5.85 9.26
CA ILE A 13 -5.63 5.24 8.04
C ILE A 13 -4.17 4.79 8.24
N LEU A 14 -3.41 5.53 9.06
CA LEU A 14 -2.00 5.22 9.33
C LEU A 14 -1.88 3.92 10.14
N PRO A 15 -0.81 3.14 9.94
CA PRO A 15 -0.65 1.83 10.58
C PRO A 15 -0.37 1.91 12.10
N GLN A 16 -0.46 3.09 12.71
CA GLN A 16 -0.20 3.38 14.14
C GLN A 16 1.10 2.78 14.70
N SER A 17 2.05 2.45 13.81
CA SER A 17 3.27 1.74 14.16
C SER A 17 4.32 2.65 14.81
N GLN A 18 4.05 3.97 14.87
CA GLN A 18 4.92 4.99 15.50
C GLN A 18 6.38 4.85 15.05
N CYS A 19 6.59 4.49 13.77
CA CYS A 19 7.90 4.12 13.24
C CYS A 19 8.85 5.31 13.03
N GLY A 20 8.32 6.53 12.95
CA GLY A 20 9.08 7.77 12.74
C GLY A 20 9.80 7.90 11.40
N GLN A 21 9.63 6.96 10.47
CA GLN A 21 10.36 6.95 9.20
C GLN A 21 10.00 8.12 8.26
N CYS A 22 8.83 8.74 8.46
CA CYS A 22 8.43 9.94 7.72
C CYS A 22 9.14 11.23 8.18
N GLY A 23 9.94 11.18 9.26
CA GLY A 23 10.61 12.35 9.85
C GLY A 23 9.82 13.04 10.96
N TYR A 24 8.66 12.49 11.35
CA TYR A 24 7.83 12.98 12.44
C TYR A 24 7.91 12.03 13.65
N PRO A 25 7.74 12.53 14.88
CA PRO A 25 7.85 11.71 16.09
C PRO A 25 6.69 10.70 16.28
N GLY A 26 5.66 10.73 15.42
CA GLY A 26 4.52 9.82 15.49
C GLY A 26 3.55 9.98 14.32
N CYS A 27 2.48 9.17 14.32
CA CYS A 27 1.44 9.18 13.28
C CYS A 27 0.57 10.46 13.33
N ARG A 28 0.10 10.87 14.51
CA ARG A 28 -0.62 12.14 14.70
C ARG A 28 0.09 13.40 14.18
N PRO A 29 1.33 13.72 14.59
CA PRO A 29 2.00 14.94 14.12
C PRO A 29 2.28 14.90 12.61
N TYR A 30 2.36 13.70 12.01
CA TYR A 30 2.41 13.55 10.57
C TYR A 30 1.05 13.84 9.91
N ALA A 31 -0.05 13.34 10.48
CA ALA A 31 -1.41 13.62 10.02
C ALA A 31 -1.75 15.12 10.09
N GLU A 32 -1.38 15.80 11.17
CA GLU A 32 -1.51 17.25 11.30
C GLU A 32 -0.68 18.00 10.25
N ALA A 33 0.56 17.58 9.98
CA ALA A 33 1.39 18.21 8.96
C ALA A 33 0.82 18.03 7.54
N ILE A 34 0.21 16.89 7.26
CA ILE A 34 -0.48 16.68 5.98
C ILE A 34 -1.71 17.60 5.88
N SER A 35 -2.54 17.67 6.93
CA SER A 35 -3.79 18.44 6.91
C SER A 35 -3.56 19.96 6.95
N CYS A 36 -2.65 20.44 7.81
CA CYS A 36 -2.40 21.86 8.02
C CYS A 36 -1.38 22.44 7.04
N ASN A 37 -0.33 21.69 6.69
CA ASN A 37 0.79 22.20 5.88
C ASN A 37 0.82 21.62 4.45
N GLY A 38 -0.04 20.64 4.13
CA GLY A 38 -0.01 19.98 2.81
C GLY A 38 1.29 19.21 2.56
N GLU A 39 1.88 18.64 3.61
CA GLU A 39 3.11 17.86 3.49
C GLU A 39 2.91 16.61 2.60
N LYS A 40 4.00 16.07 2.06
CA LYS A 40 3.93 14.91 1.16
C LYS A 40 3.34 13.68 1.85
N ILE A 41 2.31 13.12 1.23
CA ILE A 41 1.58 11.91 1.65
C ILE A 41 2.35 10.61 1.35
N ASN A 42 3.44 10.68 0.57
CA ASN A 42 4.26 9.55 0.16
C ASN A 42 5.46 9.29 1.10
N ARG A 43 5.41 9.76 2.36
CA ARG A 43 6.52 9.57 3.32
C ARG A 43 6.32 8.39 4.26
N CYS A 44 5.14 7.76 4.24
CA CYS A 44 4.84 6.60 5.07
C CYS A 44 5.33 5.30 4.41
N ALA A 45 6.60 4.96 4.62
CA ALA A 45 7.19 3.70 4.15
C ALA A 45 6.42 2.42 4.58
N PRO A 46 6.00 2.24 5.86
CA PRO A 46 5.26 1.03 6.25
C PRO A 46 3.82 0.99 5.74
N GLY A 47 3.23 2.15 5.41
CA GLY A 47 1.89 2.24 4.85
C GLY A 47 1.86 2.02 3.33
N GLY A 48 2.97 2.29 2.66
CA GLY A 48 3.09 2.17 1.21
C GLY A 48 2.01 2.95 0.46
N GLU A 49 1.70 2.49 -0.75
CA GLU A 49 0.76 3.16 -1.65
C GLU A 49 -0.68 3.14 -1.12
N ALA A 50 -1.07 2.07 -0.43
CA ALA A 50 -2.42 1.92 0.10
C ALA A 50 -2.80 3.04 1.09
N VAL A 51 -1.87 3.45 1.95
CA VAL A 51 -2.09 4.56 2.88
C VAL A 51 -2.06 5.89 2.14
N MET A 52 -1.11 6.07 1.22
CA MET A 52 -0.99 7.29 0.41
C MET A 52 -2.26 7.56 -0.42
N LEU A 53 -2.80 6.57 -1.11
CA LEU A 53 -4.02 6.67 -1.90
C LEU A 53 -5.23 7.06 -1.05
N LYS A 54 -5.43 6.39 0.10
CA LYS A 54 -6.54 6.71 1.01
C LYS A 54 -6.48 8.15 1.52
N ILE A 55 -5.27 8.63 1.84
CA ILE A 55 -5.07 10.01 2.28
C ILE A 55 -5.29 10.99 1.11
N ALA A 56 -4.83 10.64 -0.09
CA ALA A 56 -5.03 11.43 -1.31
C ALA A 56 -6.53 11.60 -1.63
N GLU A 57 -7.30 10.49 -1.58
CA GLU A 57 -8.75 10.49 -1.77
C GLU A 57 -9.46 11.33 -0.70
N LEU A 58 -9.02 11.23 0.56
CA LEU A 58 -9.61 11.93 1.69
C LEU A 58 -9.40 13.45 1.61
N LEU A 59 -8.22 13.89 1.18
CA LEU A 59 -7.86 15.31 1.03
C LEU A 59 -8.17 15.87 -0.36
N ASN A 60 -8.61 15.01 -1.30
CA ASN A 60 -8.82 15.34 -2.70
C ASN A 60 -7.57 15.94 -3.39
N VAL A 61 -6.39 15.45 -3.02
CA VAL A 61 -5.10 15.88 -3.58
C VAL A 61 -4.58 14.85 -4.57
N GLU A 62 -3.71 15.27 -5.50
CA GLU A 62 -3.10 14.37 -6.47
C GLU A 62 -2.19 13.35 -5.76
N PRO A 63 -2.43 12.02 -5.94
CA PRO A 63 -1.58 11.01 -5.34
C PRO A 63 -0.17 11.09 -5.94
N GLN A 64 0.83 11.24 -5.07
CA GLN A 64 2.23 11.27 -5.51
C GLN A 64 2.77 9.84 -5.56
N PRO A 65 3.40 9.41 -6.67
CA PRO A 65 4.00 8.09 -6.73
C PRO A 65 5.03 7.94 -5.60
N LEU A 66 4.93 6.84 -4.87
CA LEU A 66 6.04 6.36 -4.06
C LEU A 66 7.08 5.79 -5.02
N ASP A 67 8.37 6.01 -4.76
CA ASP A 67 9.49 5.46 -5.55
C ASP A 67 9.61 3.91 -5.48
N GLY A 68 8.50 3.22 -5.27
CA GLY A 68 8.39 1.77 -5.19
C GLY A 68 6.99 1.33 -5.59
N GLU A 69 6.86 0.96 -6.86
CA GLU A 69 5.84 0.04 -7.39
C GLU A 69 4.40 0.57 -7.50
N ALA A 70 4.21 1.59 -8.33
CA ALA A 70 2.95 1.75 -9.07
C ALA A 70 2.77 0.56 -10.02
N GLN A 71 2.26 -0.57 -9.50
CA GLN A 71 1.64 -1.59 -10.33
C GLN A 71 0.14 -1.31 -10.33
N GLU A 72 -0.25 -0.59 -11.37
CA GLU A 72 -1.62 -0.46 -11.83
C GLU A 72 -2.32 -1.81 -11.77
N ILE A 73 -3.22 -1.94 -10.80
CA ILE A 73 -4.13 -3.06 -10.71
C ILE A 73 -5.11 -2.90 -11.87
N THR A 74 -4.79 -3.46 -13.03
CA THR A 74 -5.86 -3.92 -13.92
C THR A 74 -6.38 -5.23 -13.32
N PRO A 75 -7.64 -5.32 -12.88
CA PRO A 75 -8.23 -6.60 -12.57
C PRO A 75 -8.48 -7.31 -13.91
N ALA A 76 -7.43 -7.83 -14.52
CA ALA A 76 -7.53 -8.89 -15.51
C ALA A 76 -8.02 -10.12 -14.75
N ARG A 77 -9.34 -10.18 -14.58
CA ARG A 77 -10.18 -11.37 -14.60
C ARG A 77 -9.46 -12.63 -14.10
N MET A 78 -9.87 -13.08 -12.92
CA MET A 78 -9.68 -14.46 -12.45
C MET A 78 -9.70 -15.44 -13.63
N VAL A 79 -8.54 -15.98 -13.99
CA VAL A 79 -8.43 -17.23 -14.72
C VAL A 79 -7.60 -18.14 -13.85
N ALA A 80 -8.28 -19.02 -13.14
CA ALA A 80 -7.66 -20.21 -12.59
C ALA A 80 -7.09 -21.00 -13.78
N VAL A 81 -5.77 -21.03 -13.93
CA VAL A 81 -5.12 -22.08 -14.72
C VAL A 81 -4.99 -23.27 -13.79
N ILE A 82 -6.03 -24.10 -13.76
CA ILE A 82 -5.88 -25.48 -13.31
C ILE A 82 -5.26 -26.20 -14.51
N ASP A 83 -3.94 -26.39 -14.46
CA ASP A 83 -3.30 -27.38 -15.31
C ASP A 83 -3.58 -28.74 -14.67
N GLU A 84 -4.49 -29.50 -15.28
CA GLU A 84 -5.00 -30.79 -14.80
C GLU A 84 -3.97 -31.93 -14.86
N ILE A 85 -2.67 -31.65 -14.76
CA ILE A 85 -1.57 -32.64 -14.80
C ILE A 85 -0.73 -32.65 -13.50
N THR A 86 -1.07 -31.86 -12.48
CA THR A 86 -0.42 -31.99 -11.16
C THR A 86 -1.26 -32.82 -10.19
N VAL A 87 -1.78 -33.95 -10.68
CA VAL A 87 -2.30 -35.02 -9.82
C VAL A 87 -1.19 -36.03 -9.58
N LEU A 88 -0.37 -35.77 -8.56
CA LEU A 88 0.29 -36.76 -7.70
C LEU A 88 1.21 -37.87 -8.27
N ALA A 89 1.47 -37.99 -9.58
CA ALA A 89 2.30 -39.08 -10.09
C ALA A 89 2.90 -38.78 -11.48
N ALA A 90 4.17 -38.38 -11.54
CA ALA A 90 5.14 -38.83 -12.56
C ALA A 90 6.46 -38.05 -12.50
N LEU A 91 7.09 -37.97 -11.31
CA LEU A 91 8.53 -37.70 -11.23
C LEU A 91 9.32 -38.97 -11.62
N ASN A 92 8.97 -39.60 -12.75
CA ASN A 92 9.63 -40.83 -13.20
C ASN A 92 9.75 -41.04 -14.71
N VAL A 93 9.67 -39.99 -15.55
CA VAL A 93 10.01 -40.15 -16.99
C VAL A 93 10.86 -38.99 -17.51
N PHE A 94 11.87 -38.59 -16.73
CA PHE A 94 13.01 -37.82 -17.24
C PHE A 94 14.12 -38.79 -17.67
N ARG A 95 13.85 -39.69 -18.63
CA ARG A 95 14.90 -40.32 -19.45
C ARG A 95 14.36 -41.11 -20.64
N ARG A 96 14.94 -40.79 -21.80
CA ARG A 96 15.14 -41.61 -23.00
C ARG A 96 14.19 -41.34 -24.18
N VAL A 97 14.51 -40.27 -24.91
CA VAL A 97 14.42 -40.27 -26.37
C VAL A 97 15.41 -41.32 -26.90
N ARG A 98 14.89 -42.49 -27.31
CA ARG A 98 15.40 -43.31 -28.42
C ARG A 98 14.32 -44.27 -28.88
#